data_AF-A0A642USF2-F1
#
_entry.id   AF-A0A642USF2-F1
#
_cell.length_a   1.000
_cell.length_b   1.000
_cell.length_c   1.000
_cell.angle_alpha   90.00
_cell.angle_beta   90.00
_cell.angle_gamma   90.00
#
_symmetry.space_group_name_H-M   'P 1'
#
loop_
_entity.id
_entity.type
_entity.pdbx_description
1 polymer ?
#
loop_
_entity_poly.entity_id
_entity_poly.type
_entity_poly.pdbx_seq_one_letter_code
_entity_poly.pdbx_strand_id
1 'polypeptide(L)'
;MEDTILDILEGLGSGTGDERVTAVNKLDELLANQCMPDQTKRSKTLTSHLHGRPQLKEFLKLQDNYAYNIASRMAPVLDKMETTEQKKLLLDCLQGLCLLHYPSRKVFSNDRFMTKLVKFLDPNNEPELHIRAINTLVSVMVREVRNIRKFEELDGLLHISTLFKSKEVSKEVKLRILEFLFFYLIPETQTNHVRSDRKTTEEKARMLEKYLSNVSGLVRELNMSKPFGDMNLEW
;
A
#
# COMPACT_ATOMS: atom_id res chain seq x y z
N MET A 1 -7.39 24.51 -0.64
CA MET A 1 -6.98 23.10 -0.45
C MET A 1 -7.43 22.58 0.90
N GLU A 2 -7.21 23.34 1.97
CA GLU A 2 -7.66 23.00 3.31
C GLU A 2 -9.17 22.68 3.39
N ASP A 3 -10.04 23.56 2.88
CA ASP A 3 -11.50 23.33 2.88
C ASP A 3 -11.89 22.04 2.17
N THR A 4 -11.27 21.75 1.02
CA THR A 4 -11.47 20.51 0.27
C THR A 4 -11.10 19.28 1.10
N ILE A 5 -10.00 19.35 1.86
CA ILE A 5 -9.59 18.27 2.74
C ILE A 5 -10.57 18.12 3.89
N LEU A 6 -11.02 19.21 4.51
CA LEU A 6 -12.01 19.16 5.60
C LEU A 6 -13.32 18.50 5.16
N ASP A 7 -13.84 18.88 3.99
CA ASP A 7 -15.03 18.29 3.37
C ASP A 7 -14.86 16.78 3.10
N ILE A 8 -13.69 16.36 2.58
CA ILE A 8 -13.35 14.92 2.44
C ILE A 8 -13.35 14.22 3.80
N LEU A 9 -12.73 14.81 4.82
CA LEU A 9 -12.59 14.20 6.15
C LEU A 9 -13.95 14.07 6.86
N GLU A 10 -14.84 15.05 6.70
CA GLU A 10 -16.20 15.03 7.24
C GLU A 10 -17.00 13.89 6.60
N GLY A 11 -16.99 13.80 5.26
CA GLY A 11 -17.67 12.73 4.54
C GLY A 11 -17.14 11.34 4.86
N LEU A 12 -15.82 11.18 5.08
CA LEU A 12 -15.23 9.91 5.53
C LEU A 12 -15.56 9.57 6.98
N GLY A 13 -15.59 10.57 7.87
CA GLY A 13 -15.66 10.37 9.33
C GLY A 13 -17.07 10.17 9.87
N SER A 14 -18.01 11.05 9.50
CA SER A 14 -19.38 11.07 10.00
C SER A 14 -20.43 10.81 8.92
N GLY A 15 -20.00 10.70 7.66
CA GLY A 15 -20.91 10.53 6.54
C GLY A 15 -21.67 9.19 6.52
N THR A 16 -22.86 9.24 5.94
CA THR A 16 -23.64 8.11 5.40
C THR A 16 -22.87 7.37 4.29
N GLY A 17 -23.45 6.29 3.76
CA GLY A 17 -22.83 5.55 2.63
C GLY A 17 -22.53 6.46 1.44
N ASP A 18 -23.51 7.26 1.02
CA ASP A 18 -23.39 8.17 -0.13
C ASP A 18 -22.40 9.31 0.11
N GLU A 19 -22.35 9.85 1.32
CA GLU A 19 -21.39 10.90 1.69
C GLU A 19 -19.94 10.36 1.68
N ARG A 20 -19.72 9.12 2.12
CA ARG A 20 -18.40 8.48 2.02
C ARG A 20 -17.96 8.29 0.57
N VAL A 21 -18.87 7.82 -0.29
CA VAL A 21 -18.59 7.64 -1.72
C VAL A 21 -18.24 8.99 -2.35
N THR A 22 -19.00 10.03 -2.04
CA THR A 22 -18.74 11.40 -2.51
C THR A 22 -17.36 11.89 -2.04
N ALA A 23 -17.00 11.66 -0.78
CA ALA A 23 -15.69 12.03 -0.24
C ALA A 23 -14.53 11.30 -0.94
N VAL A 24 -14.70 10.01 -1.25
CA VAL A 24 -13.67 9.24 -1.97
C VAL A 24 -13.52 9.72 -3.41
N ASN A 25 -14.60 10.06 -4.10
CA ASN A 25 -14.51 10.65 -5.44
C ASN A 25 -13.79 12.01 -5.42
N LYS A 26 -14.11 12.88 -4.45
CA LYS A 26 -13.39 14.15 -4.25
C LYS A 26 -11.91 13.93 -3.95
N LEU A 27 -11.58 12.88 -3.20
CA LEU A 27 -10.19 12.51 -2.92
C LEU A 27 -9.47 12.04 -4.19
N ASP A 28 -10.10 11.21 -5.01
CA ASP A 28 -9.53 10.76 -6.28
C ASP A 28 -9.19 11.95 -7.19
N GLU A 29 -10.14 12.88 -7.36
CA GLU A 29 -9.92 14.13 -8.11
C GLU A 29 -8.79 14.97 -7.52
N LEU A 30 -8.74 15.11 -6.18
CA LEU A 30 -7.69 15.86 -5.50
C LEU A 30 -6.29 15.24 -5.76
N LEU A 31 -6.17 13.92 -5.65
CA LEU A 31 -4.91 13.18 -5.88
C LEU A 31 -4.50 13.26 -7.35
N ALA A 32 -5.45 13.10 -8.28
CA ALA A 32 -5.20 13.25 -9.71
C ALA A 32 -4.63 14.64 -10.03
N ASN A 33 -5.23 15.69 -9.46
CA ASN A 33 -4.76 17.07 -9.62
C ASN A 33 -3.34 17.29 -9.07
N GLN A 34 -2.95 16.61 -7.98
CA GLN A 34 -1.57 16.68 -7.48
C GLN A 34 -0.56 16.04 -8.46
N CYS A 35 -0.98 14.97 -9.13
CA CYS A 35 -0.15 14.15 -10.02
C CYS A 35 -0.12 14.63 -11.47
N MET A 36 -1.00 15.55 -11.89
CA MET A 36 -1.04 16.04 -13.27
C MET A 36 0.29 16.68 -13.68
N PRO A 37 0.92 16.27 -14.80
CA PRO A 37 2.17 16.87 -15.26
C PRO A 37 1.98 18.35 -15.62
N ASP A 38 2.97 19.17 -15.32
CA ASP A 38 3.01 20.54 -15.81
C ASP A 38 3.27 20.51 -17.33
N GLN A 39 2.24 20.75 -18.12
CA GLN A 39 2.31 20.70 -19.60
C GLN A 39 3.36 21.68 -20.16
N THR A 40 3.79 22.68 -19.37
CA THR A 40 4.77 23.68 -19.79
C THR A 40 6.23 23.25 -19.59
N LYS A 41 6.49 22.19 -18.81
CA LYS A 41 7.86 21.73 -18.50
C LYS A 41 8.11 20.33 -19.03
N ARG A 42 9.05 20.17 -19.97
CA ARG A 42 9.59 18.86 -20.35
C ARG A 42 10.53 18.34 -19.25
N SER A 43 9.99 17.75 -18.18
CA SER A 43 10.81 17.01 -17.21
C SER A 43 10.99 15.56 -17.66
N LYS A 44 12.18 15.00 -17.44
CA LYS A 44 12.55 13.64 -17.88
C LYS A 44 11.97 12.53 -17.00
N THR A 45 11.55 12.84 -15.76
CA THR A 45 11.04 11.85 -14.79
C THR A 45 9.83 12.39 -14.02
N LEU A 46 8.95 11.50 -13.55
CA LEU A 46 7.78 11.88 -12.75
C LEU A 46 8.20 12.59 -11.44
N THR A 47 9.25 12.13 -10.77
CA THR A 47 9.75 12.71 -9.52
C THR A 47 10.23 14.16 -9.70
N SER A 48 10.84 14.48 -10.84
CA SER A 48 11.29 15.83 -11.16
C SER A 48 10.15 16.75 -11.62
N HIS A 49 9.00 16.21 -12.06
CA HIS A 49 7.78 16.99 -12.31
C HIS A 49 7.06 17.36 -11.01
N LEU A 50 7.04 16.44 -10.03
CA LEU A 50 6.34 16.65 -8.77
C LEU A 50 7.16 17.50 -7.78
N HIS A 51 8.49 17.44 -7.85
CA HIS A 51 9.37 18.23 -6.98
C HIS A 51 9.14 19.74 -7.13
N GLY A 52 8.84 20.40 -6.02
CA GLY A 52 8.77 21.86 -5.96
C GLY A 52 7.41 22.48 -6.21
N ARG A 53 6.37 21.71 -6.57
CA ARG A 53 5.01 22.24 -6.79
C ARG A 53 4.43 22.80 -5.49
N PRO A 54 4.03 24.09 -5.44
CA PRO A 54 3.47 24.69 -4.23
C PRO A 54 2.24 23.95 -3.70
N GLN A 55 1.35 23.52 -4.61
CA GLN A 55 0.12 22.81 -4.26
C GLN A 55 0.43 21.46 -3.59
N LEU A 56 1.35 20.68 -4.16
CA LEU A 56 1.76 19.41 -3.55
C LEU A 56 2.44 19.63 -2.19
N LYS A 57 3.26 20.68 -2.05
CA LYS A 57 3.87 21.03 -0.74
C LYS A 57 2.82 21.41 0.30
N GLU A 58 1.82 22.18 -0.09
CA GLU A 58 0.68 22.54 0.77
C GLU A 58 -0.10 21.29 1.17
N PHE A 59 -0.40 20.40 0.22
CA PHE A 59 -1.06 19.14 0.47
C PHE A 59 -0.30 18.29 1.49
N LEU A 60 0.99 18.06 1.26
CA LEU A 60 1.83 17.26 2.15
C LEU A 60 1.92 17.87 3.56
N LYS A 61 2.05 19.20 3.66
CA LYS A 61 2.04 19.90 4.96
C LYS A 61 0.73 19.70 5.72
N LEU A 62 -0.41 19.69 5.02
CA LEU A 62 -1.69 19.36 5.64
C LEU A 62 -1.72 17.89 6.06
N GLN A 63 -1.22 16.96 5.24
CA GLN A 63 -1.17 15.54 5.60
C GLN A 63 -0.25 15.22 6.80
N ASP A 64 0.78 16.04 7.06
CA ASP A 64 1.62 15.95 8.26
C ASP A 64 0.83 16.29 9.55
N ASN A 65 -0.22 17.09 9.45
CA ASN A 65 -1.08 17.42 10.57
C ASN A 65 -2.13 16.32 10.78
N TYR A 66 -2.13 15.71 11.97
CA TYR A 66 -3.07 14.65 12.33
C TYR A 66 -4.54 15.02 12.10
N ALA A 67 -4.92 16.28 12.32
CA ALA A 67 -6.30 16.74 12.10
C ALA A 67 -6.73 16.66 10.63
N TYR A 68 -5.77 16.75 9.69
CA TYR A 68 -6.03 16.80 8.25
C TYR A 68 -5.54 15.54 7.50
N ASN A 69 -4.95 14.58 8.21
CA ASN A 69 -4.40 13.37 7.61
C ASN A 69 -5.53 12.46 7.10
N ILE A 70 -5.68 12.36 5.78
CA ILE A 70 -6.80 11.65 5.15
C ILE A 70 -6.69 10.13 5.37
N ALA A 71 -5.50 9.56 5.30
CA ALA A 71 -5.30 8.12 5.53
C ALA A 71 -5.79 7.68 6.92
N SER A 72 -5.62 8.53 7.94
CA SER A 72 -6.09 8.26 9.30
C SER A 72 -7.63 8.18 9.42
N ARG A 73 -8.37 8.93 8.59
CA ARG A 73 -9.84 8.87 8.52
C ARG A 73 -10.35 7.81 7.55
N MET A 74 -9.54 7.46 6.56
CA MET A 74 -9.90 6.47 5.57
C MET A 74 -9.72 5.03 6.08
N ALA A 75 -8.69 4.76 6.88
CA ALA A 75 -8.42 3.42 7.41
C ALA A 75 -9.59 2.83 8.23
N PRO A 76 -10.29 3.59 9.09
CA PRO A 76 -11.52 3.13 9.75
C PRO A 76 -12.66 2.73 8.83
N VAL A 77 -12.73 3.23 7.59
CA VAL A 77 -13.85 3.01 6.67
C VAL A 77 -13.55 2.04 5.52
N LEU A 78 -12.40 1.36 5.54
CA LEU A 78 -12.02 0.36 4.53
C LEU A 78 -13.07 -0.74 4.29
N ASP A 79 -13.81 -1.12 5.32
CA ASP A 79 -14.86 -2.15 5.26
C ASP A 79 -16.28 -1.56 5.17
N LYS A 80 -16.42 -0.25 4.96
CA LYS A 80 -17.70 0.48 4.96
C LYS A 80 -18.23 0.81 3.58
N MET A 81 -17.51 0.42 2.53
CA MET A 81 -17.98 0.52 1.15
C MET A 81 -18.85 -0.69 0.79
N GLU A 82 -19.97 -0.44 0.13
CA GLU A 82 -20.98 -1.47 -0.16
C GLU A 82 -20.60 -2.23 -1.43
N THR A 83 -20.26 -1.49 -2.49
CA THR A 83 -19.99 -2.08 -3.80
C THR A 83 -18.51 -2.37 -4.01
N THR A 84 -18.22 -3.30 -4.91
CA THR A 84 -16.84 -3.64 -5.26
C THR A 84 -16.12 -2.47 -5.94
N GLU A 85 -16.79 -1.68 -6.77
CA GLU A 85 -16.21 -0.49 -7.40
C GLU A 85 -15.78 0.56 -6.37
N GLN A 86 -16.62 0.81 -5.36
CA GLN A 86 -16.28 1.74 -4.28
C GLN A 86 -15.06 1.26 -3.49
N LYS A 87 -14.96 -0.05 -3.21
CA LYS A 87 -13.79 -0.65 -2.55
C LYS A 87 -12.52 -0.50 -3.39
N LYS A 88 -12.61 -0.72 -4.71
CA LYS A 88 -11.47 -0.55 -5.63
C LYS A 88 -10.97 0.88 -5.65
N LEU A 89 -11.85 1.86 -5.81
CA LEU A 89 -11.49 3.29 -5.80
C LEU A 89 -10.88 3.71 -4.45
N LEU A 90 -11.45 3.22 -3.34
CA LEU A 90 -10.92 3.47 -2.00
C LEU A 90 -9.48 2.96 -1.84
N LEU A 91 -9.19 1.77 -2.36
CA LEU A 91 -7.84 1.19 -2.34
C LEU A 91 -6.87 1.98 -3.20
N ASP A 92 -7.27 2.43 -4.40
CA ASP A 92 -6.43 3.30 -5.24
C ASP A 92 -6.09 4.62 -4.56
N CYS A 93 -7.09 5.26 -3.97
CA CYS A 93 -6.89 6.49 -3.21
C CYS A 93 -5.92 6.25 -2.05
N LEU A 94 -6.03 5.11 -1.36
CA LEU A 94 -5.13 4.76 -0.25
C LEU A 94 -3.71 4.52 -0.72
N GLN A 95 -3.56 3.81 -1.84
CA GLN A 95 -2.29 3.59 -2.48
C GLN A 95 -1.64 4.93 -2.85
N GLY A 96 -2.38 5.81 -3.54
CA GLY A 96 -1.92 7.14 -3.92
C GLY A 96 -1.49 7.99 -2.72
N LEU A 97 -2.29 8.01 -1.65
CA LEU A 97 -1.96 8.70 -0.41
C LEU A 97 -0.67 8.19 0.23
N CYS A 98 -0.48 6.87 0.30
CA CYS A 98 0.72 6.27 0.88
C CYS A 98 1.97 6.45 0.01
N LEU A 99 1.79 6.61 -1.30
CA LEU A 99 2.89 6.90 -2.24
C LEU A 99 3.29 8.39 -2.20
N LEU A 100 2.32 9.31 -2.12
CA LEU A 100 2.59 10.74 -2.04
C LEU A 100 3.08 11.18 -0.66
N HIS A 101 2.45 10.68 0.41
CA HIS A 101 2.73 11.08 1.78
C HIS A 101 3.16 9.86 2.62
N TYR A 102 4.46 9.56 2.59
CA TYR A 102 5.03 8.40 3.31
C TYR A 102 4.70 8.35 4.81
N PRO A 103 4.57 9.46 5.59
CA PRO A 103 4.21 9.38 7.01
C PRO A 103 2.82 8.79 7.25
N SER A 104 1.90 8.90 6.27
CA SER A 104 0.55 8.29 6.35
C SER A 104 0.60 6.77 6.49
N ARG A 105 1.68 6.11 6.06
CA ARG A 105 1.85 4.65 6.20
C ARG A 105 1.77 4.21 7.67
N LYS A 106 2.24 5.05 8.61
CA LYS A 106 2.28 4.73 10.04
C LYS A 106 0.91 4.43 10.65
N VAL A 107 -0.17 4.91 10.03
CA VAL A 107 -1.56 4.61 10.42
C VAL A 107 -1.80 3.10 10.47
N PHE A 108 -1.18 2.34 9.56
CA PHE A 108 -1.39 0.89 9.43
C PHE A 108 -0.52 0.02 10.34
N SER A 109 0.25 0.62 11.24
CA SER A 109 0.84 -0.11 12.36
C SER A 109 -0.21 -0.51 13.41
N ASN A 110 -1.45 -0.08 13.22
CA ASN A 110 -2.62 -0.46 14.02
C ASN A 110 -3.25 -1.79 13.54
N ASP A 111 -3.45 -2.72 14.48
CA ASP A 111 -4.03 -4.04 14.24
C ASP A 111 -5.37 -4.00 13.50
N ARG A 112 -6.28 -3.09 13.92
CA ARG A 112 -7.62 -3.01 13.33
C ARG A 112 -7.56 -2.60 11.87
N PHE A 113 -6.66 -1.70 11.52
CA PHE A 113 -6.55 -1.16 10.17
C PHE A 113 -5.81 -2.11 9.24
N MET A 114 -4.70 -2.71 9.68
CA MET A 114 -4.02 -3.73 8.90
C MET A 114 -4.92 -4.97 8.70
N THR A 115 -5.69 -5.38 9.71
CA THR A 115 -6.67 -6.48 9.57
C THR A 115 -7.66 -6.21 8.44
N LYS A 116 -8.14 -4.96 8.28
CA LYS A 116 -9.05 -4.61 7.19
C LYS A 116 -8.37 -4.74 5.82
N LEU A 117 -7.09 -4.38 5.70
CA LEU A 117 -6.34 -4.58 4.46
C LEU A 117 -6.12 -6.07 4.15
N VAL A 118 -5.74 -6.87 5.15
CA VAL A 118 -5.55 -8.33 4.98
C VAL A 118 -6.85 -9.02 4.54
N LYS A 119 -8.02 -8.58 5.03
CA LYS A 119 -9.33 -9.12 4.62
C LYS A 119 -9.62 -8.97 3.11
N PHE A 120 -9.02 -8.01 2.42
CA PHE A 120 -9.18 -7.92 0.96
C PHE A 120 -8.51 -9.07 0.20
N LEU A 121 -7.64 -9.86 0.84
CA LEU A 121 -7.04 -11.07 0.27
C LEU A 121 -7.95 -12.30 0.35
N ASP A 122 -9.21 -12.16 0.78
CA ASP A 122 -10.21 -13.24 0.77
C ASP A 122 -10.32 -13.84 -0.66
N PRO A 123 -10.15 -15.17 -0.82
CA PRO A 123 -10.25 -15.83 -2.13
C PRO A 123 -11.57 -15.62 -2.87
N ASN A 124 -12.65 -15.24 -2.18
CA ASN A 124 -13.96 -14.97 -2.78
C ASN A 124 -14.06 -13.58 -3.43
N ASN A 125 -13.10 -12.69 -3.19
CA ASN A 125 -13.06 -11.39 -3.85
C ASN A 125 -12.70 -11.53 -5.34
N GLU A 126 -13.14 -10.57 -6.15
CA GLU A 126 -12.85 -10.57 -7.58
C GLU A 126 -11.36 -10.25 -7.89
N PRO A 127 -10.84 -10.68 -9.05
CA PRO A 127 -9.43 -10.51 -9.40
C PRO A 127 -8.92 -9.06 -9.35
N GLU A 128 -9.69 -8.09 -9.86
CA GLU A 128 -9.27 -6.69 -9.89
C GLU A 128 -9.17 -6.13 -8.46
N LEU A 129 -10.08 -6.52 -7.56
CA LEU A 129 -10.03 -6.13 -6.15
C LEU A 129 -8.78 -6.71 -5.46
N HIS A 130 -8.39 -7.95 -5.77
CA HIS A 130 -7.12 -8.52 -5.29
C HIS A 130 -5.92 -7.71 -5.75
N ILE A 131 -5.86 -7.32 -7.03
CA ILE A 131 -4.73 -6.55 -7.58
C ILE A 131 -4.59 -5.21 -6.85
N ARG A 132 -5.70 -4.47 -6.68
CA ARG A 132 -5.74 -3.19 -5.95
C ARG A 132 -5.32 -3.36 -4.49
N ALA A 133 -5.78 -4.42 -3.83
CA ALA A 133 -5.43 -4.71 -2.45
C ALA A 133 -3.93 -5.03 -2.27
N ILE A 134 -3.36 -5.85 -3.15
CA ILE A 134 -1.94 -6.20 -3.11
C ILE A 134 -1.07 -4.96 -3.38
N ASN A 135 -1.42 -4.15 -4.39
CA ASN A 135 -0.74 -2.88 -4.67
C ASN A 135 -0.80 -1.91 -3.47
N THR A 136 -1.96 -1.82 -2.83
CA THR A 136 -2.14 -1.01 -1.62
C THR A 136 -1.26 -1.51 -0.49
N LEU A 137 -1.21 -2.82 -0.23
CA LEU A 137 -0.33 -3.41 0.79
C LEU A 137 1.15 -3.10 0.52
N VAL A 138 1.63 -3.20 -0.74
CA VAL A 138 3.00 -2.79 -1.09
C VAL A 138 3.24 -1.33 -0.71
N SER A 139 2.34 -0.42 -1.09
CA SER A 139 2.48 1.02 -0.80
C SER A 139 2.43 1.36 0.69
N VAL A 140 1.68 0.59 1.47
CA VAL A 140 1.57 0.72 2.92
C VAL A 140 2.83 0.21 3.61
N MET A 141 3.48 -0.83 3.08
CA MET A 141 4.59 -1.52 3.73
C MET A 141 5.98 -1.06 3.27
N VAL A 142 6.10 -0.46 2.08
CA VAL A 142 7.40 -0.04 1.55
C VAL A 142 8.07 0.98 2.48
N ARG A 143 9.30 0.69 2.91
CA ARG A 143 10.08 1.47 3.91
C ARG A 143 9.40 1.63 5.28
N GLU A 144 8.41 0.81 5.61
CA GLU A 144 7.73 0.84 6.91
C GLU A 144 7.73 -0.56 7.53
N VAL A 145 8.84 -0.92 8.17
CA VAL A 145 9.08 -2.25 8.77
C VAL A 145 7.99 -2.63 9.76
N ARG A 146 7.46 -1.67 10.54
CA ARG A 146 6.38 -1.92 11.50
C ARG A 146 5.12 -2.44 10.82
N ASN A 147 4.81 -1.94 9.62
CA ASN A 147 3.67 -2.42 8.85
C ASN A 147 3.92 -3.83 8.31
N ILE A 148 5.15 -4.14 7.89
CA ILE A 148 5.51 -5.51 7.48
C ILE A 148 5.36 -6.47 8.66
N ARG A 149 5.86 -6.12 9.85
CA ARG A 149 5.69 -6.93 11.06
C ARG A 149 4.20 -7.10 11.40
N LYS A 150 3.41 -6.02 11.31
CA LYS A 150 1.97 -6.07 11.58
C LYS A 150 1.22 -6.97 10.60
N PHE A 151 1.57 -6.93 9.33
CA PHE A 151 1.02 -7.81 8.31
C PHE A 151 1.34 -9.28 8.61
N GLU A 152 2.56 -9.60 9.05
CA GLU A 152 2.94 -10.96 9.45
C GLU A 152 2.20 -11.45 10.69
N GLU A 153 2.06 -10.60 11.71
CA GLU A 153 1.35 -10.91 12.96
C GLU A 153 -0.14 -11.21 12.74
N LEU A 154 -0.73 -10.62 11.69
CA LEU A 154 -2.13 -10.79 11.32
C LEU A 154 -2.32 -11.84 10.22
N ASP A 155 -1.41 -12.82 10.15
CA ASP A 155 -1.44 -13.93 9.20
C ASP A 155 -1.48 -13.51 7.72
N GLY A 156 -0.99 -12.32 7.38
CA GLY A 156 -0.99 -11.82 6.01
C GLY A 156 -0.25 -12.75 5.04
N LEU A 157 0.85 -13.37 5.49
CA LEU A 157 1.59 -14.37 4.70
C LEU A 157 0.76 -15.63 4.42
N LEU A 158 -0.07 -16.07 5.37
CA LEU A 158 -0.98 -17.20 5.17
C LEU A 158 -2.04 -16.84 4.13
N HIS A 159 -2.67 -15.68 4.26
CA HIS A 159 -3.72 -15.22 3.35
C HIS A 159 -3.19 -15.11 1.92
N ILE A 160 -2.07 -14.43 1.72
CA ILE A 160 -1.52 -14.23 0.37
C ILE A 160 -1.00 -15.54 -0.25
N SER A 161 -0.42 -16.44 0.56
CA SER A 161 0.02 -17.76 0.08
C SER A 161 -1.16 -18.66 -0.26
N THR A 162 -2.27 -18.58 0.50
CA THR A 162 -3.50 -19.31 0.21
C THR A 162 -4.10 -18.86 -1.11
N LEU A 163 -4.16 -17.54 -1.34
CA LEU A 163 -4.61 -16.97 -2.61
C LEU A 163 -3.71 -17.42 -3.78
N PHE A 164 -2.39 -17.39 -3.61
CA PHE A 164 -1.42 -17.82 -4.63
C PHE A 164 -1.58 -19.29 -5.05
N LYS A 165 -1.85 -20.16 -4.08
CA LYS A 165 -2.03 -21.61 -4.29
C LYS A 165 -3.37 -21.95 -4.96
N SER A 166 -4.36 -21.07 -4.89
CA SER A 166 -5.66 -21.32 -5.51
C SER A 166 -5.53 -21.52 -7.02
N LYS A 167 -6.22 -22.53 -7.55
CA LYS A 167 -6.26 -22.82 -8.99
C LYS A 167 -7.21 -21.89 -9.74
N GLU A 168 -8.17 -21.30 -9.04
CA GLU A 168 -9.21 -20.43 -9.59
C GLU A 168 -8.72 -18.99 -9.82
N VAL A 169 -7.67 -18.60 -9.10
CA VAL A 169 -7.08 -17.26 -9.20
C VAL A 169 -6.42 -17.04 -10.57
N SER A 170 -6.70 -15.89 -11.17
CA SER A 170 -6.19 -15.52 -12.49
C SER A 170 -4.66 -15.42 -12.52
N LYS A 171 -4.07 -15.62 -13.70
CA LYS A 171 -2.62 -15.48 -13.88
C LYS A 171 -2.11 -14.07 -13.52
N GLU A 172 -2.92 -13.05 -13.76
CA GLU A 172 -2.60 -11.66 -13.46
C GLU A 172 -2.49 -11.42 -11.95
N VAL A 173 -3.45 -11.94 -11.16
CA VAL A 173 -3.37 -11.88 -9.70
C VAL A 173 -2.16 -12.67 -9.20
N LYS A 174 -1.87 -13.85 -9.77
CA LYS A 174 -0.67 -14.63 -9.39
C LYS A 174 0.63 -13.88 -9.67
N LEU A 175 0.73 -13.17 -10.79
CA LEU A 175 1.87 -12.32 -11.10
C LEU A 175 1.99 -11.19 -10.07
N ARG A 176 0.87 -10.55 -9.72
CA ARG A 176 0.86 -9.49 -8.70
C ARG A 176 1.28 -9.99 -7.31
N ILE A 177 0.87 -11.20 -6.93
CA ILE A 177 1.32 -11.85 -5.70
C ILE A 177 2.82 -12.16 -5.78
N LEU A 178 3.33 -12.64 -6.92
CA LEU A 178 4.75 -12.91 -7.09
C LEU A 178 5.60 -11.64 -6.92
N GLU A 179 5.19 -10.52 -7.51
CA GLU A 179 5.81 -9.21 -7.32
C GLU A 179 5.81 -8.80 -5.83
N PHE A 180 4.69 -9.02 -5.13
CA PHE A 180 4.61 -8.79 -3.69
C PHE A 180 5.58 -9.67 -2.91
N LEU A 181 5.70 -10.96 -3.24
CA LEU A 181 6.59 -11.89 -2.54
C LEU A 181 8.06 -11.49 -2.76
N PHE A 182 8.41 -11.07 -3.98
CA PHE A 182 9.73 -10.52 -4.26
C PHE A 182 9.99 -9.26 -3.45
N PHE A 183 9.04 -8.33 -3.39
CA PHE A 183 9.12 -7.15 -2.53
C PHE A 183 9.29 -7.51 -1.05
N TYR A 184 8.51 -8.47 -0.53
CA TYR A 184 8.58 -8.91 0.86
C TYR A 184 9.96 -9.46 1.22
N LEU A 185 10.55 -10.26 0.32
CA LEU A 185 11.85 -10.93 0.52
C LEU A 185 13.07 -10.00 0.45
N ILE A 186 12.92 -8.74 0.03
CA ILE A 186 14.02 -7.76 0.05
C ILE A 186 14.50 -7.57 1.50
N PRO A 187 15.82 -7.64 1.79
CA PRO A 187 16.33 -7.54 3.15
C PRO A 187 16.13 -6.14 3.73
N GLU A 188 15.82 -6.05 5.03
CA GLU A 188 15.64 -4.76 5.75
C GLU A 188 16.94 -4.28 6.44
N THR A 189 17.95 -5.14 6.52
CA THR A 189 19.18 -4.95 7.32
C THR A 189 20.35 -4.54 6.42
N GLN A 190 20.50 -3.24 6.15
CA GLN A 190 21.65 -2.74 5.37
C GLN A 190 22.66 -1.91 6.17
N THR A 191 22.30 -1.48 7.38
CA THR A 191 23.22 -0.76 8.27
C THR A 191 23.52 -1.62 9.48
N ASN A 192 24.75 -1.53 10.01
CA ASN A 192 25.22 -2.21 11.23
C ASN A 192 24.42 -1.85 12.51
N HIS A 193 23.27 -1.18 12.37
CA HIS A 193 22.28 -1.00 13.41
C HIS A 193 21.30 -2.17 13.38
N VAL A 194 21.61 -3.20 14.18
CA VAL A 194 20.68 -4.29 14.49
C VAL A 194 19.52 -3.70 15.30
N ARG A 195 18.51 -3.15 14.61
CA ARG A 195 17.19 -2.98 15.23
C ARG A 195 16.53 -4.36 15.24
N SER A 196 16.05 -4.79 16.40
CA SER A 196 15.47 -6.13 16.62
C SER A 196 14.26 -6.45 15.73
N ASP A 197 13.65 -5.45 15.11
CA ASP A 197 12.45 -5.60 14.28
C ASP A 197 12.76 -5.81 12.79
N ARG A 198 13.99 -5.54 12.34
CA ARG A 198 14.41 -5.71 10.95
C ARG A 198 14.80 -7.16 10.66
N LYS A 199 14.37 -7.69 9.52
CA LYS A 199 14.67 -9.07 9.11
C LYS A 199 15.47 -9.18 7.81
N THR A 200 16.37 -10.16 7.77
CA THR A 200 17.10 -10.53 6.54
C THR A 200 16.20 -11.27 5.56
N THR A 201 16.65 -11.46 4.31
CA THR A 201 15.94 -12.29 3.33
C THR A 201 15.71 -13.71 3.85
N GLU A 202 16.70 -14.30 4.52
CA GLU A 202 16.62 -15.67 5.06
C GLU A 202 15.58 -15.78 6.17
N GLU A 203 15.51 -14.80 7.07
CA GLU A 203 14.53 -14.80 8.15
C GLU A 203 13.10 -14.68 7.61
N LYS A 204 12.89 -13.79 6.63
CA LYS A 204 11.60 -13.66 5.94
C LYS A 204 11.25 -14.91 5.12
N ALA A 205 12.23 -15.53 4.47
CA ALA A 205 12.04 -16.78 3.75
C ALA A 205 11.55 -17.89 4.68
N ARG A 206 12.17 -18.07 5.86
CA ARG A 206 11.72 -19.04 6.88
C ARG A 206 10.29 -18.80 7.34
N MET A 207 9.85 -17.55 7.41
CA MET A 207 8.46 -17.23 7.75
C MET A 207 7.50 -17.63 6.63
N LEU A 208 7.88 -17.37 5.38
CA LEU A 208 7.08 -17.73 4.21
C LEU A 208 7.02 -19.25 3.96
N GLU A 209 8.08 -19.98 4.30
CA GLU A 209 8.17 -21.45 4.15
C GLU A 209 7.09 -22.20 4.95
N LYS A 210 6.52 -21.57 5.98
CA LYS A 210 5.37 -22.12 6.72
C LYS A 210 4.11 -22.28 5.85
N TYR A 211 4.01 -21.51 4.77
CA TYR A 211 2.79 -21.38 3.97
C TYR A 211 2.96 -21.74 2.49
N LEU A 212 4.18 -21.64 1.97
CA LEU A 212 4.51 -21.88 0.57
C LEU A 212 5.70 -22.86 0.44
N SER A 213 5.56 -23.86 -0.42
CA SER A 213 6.66 -24.74 -0.79
C SER A 213 7.60 -24.05 -1.78
N ASN A 214 8.90 -24.41 -1.77
CA ASN A 214 9.91 -23.92 -2.72
C ASN A 214 10.23 -22.41 -2.63
N VAL A 215 10.25 -21.85 -1.41
CA VAL A 215 10.70 -20.45 -1.18
C VAL A 215 12.16 -20.25 -1.60
N SER A 216 13.01 -21.28 -1.49
CA SER A 216 14.39 -21.24 -1.98
C SER A 216 14.48 -20.94 -3.47
N GLY A 217 13.55 -21.45 -4.29
CA GLY A 217 13.43 -21.12 -5.70
C GLY A 217 13.09 -19.64 -5.92
N LEU A 218 12.18 -19.09 -5.12
CA LEU A 218 11.82 -17.67 -5.18
C LEU A 218 13.00 -16.76 -4.81
N VAL A 219 13.73 -17.09 -3.75
CA VAL A 219 14.92 -16.33 -3.32
C VAL A 219 16.01 -16.38 -4.40
N ARG A 220 16.22 -17.55 -5.01
CA ARG A 220 17.15 -17.69 -6.14
C ARG A 220 16.72 -16.81 -7.31
N GLU A 221 15.43 -16.82 -7.67
CA GLU A 221 14.91 -16.02 -8.77
C GLU A 221 15.04 -14.53 -8.49
N LEU A 222 14.74 -14.07 -7.27
CA LEU A 222 14.92 -12.69 -6.84
C LEU A 222 16.38 -12.24 -7.01
N ASN A 223 17.34 -13.09 -6.61
CA ASN A 223 18.77 -12.82 -6.73
C ASN A 223 19.28 -12.80 -8.18
N MET A 224 18.72 -13.66 -9.04
CA MET A 224 19.11 -13.78 -10.45
C MET A 224 18.49 -12.67 -11.31
N SER A 225 17.18 -12.45 -11.17
CA SER A 225 16.43 -11.50 -12.01
C SER A 225 16.63 -10.05 -11.60
N LYS A 226 17.03 -9.78 -10.35
CA LYS A 226 17.25 -8.44 -9.79
C LYS A 226 16.14 -7.45 -10.20
N PRO A 227 14.86 -7.79 -9.97
CA PRO A 227 13.74 -7.03 -10.52
C PRO A 227 13.65 -5.60 -9.96
N PHE A 228 14.32 -5.34 -8.84
CA PHE A 228 14.43 -4.03 -8.19
C PHE A 228 15.85 -3.44 -8.24
N GLY A 229 16.69 -3.92 -9.15
CA GLY A 229 18.11 -3.58 -9.24
C GLY A 229 18.97 -4.37 -8.26
N ASP A 230 20.19 -3.87 -7.99
CA ASP A 230 21.00 -4.42 -6.92
C ASP A 230 20.24 -4.21 -5.61
N MET A 231 19.93 -5.29 -4.88
CA MET A 231 19.09 -5.28 -3.66
C MET A 231 19.70 -4.48 -2.49
N ASN A 232 20.66 -3.61 -2.76
CA ASN A 232 21.21 -2.52 -1.96
C ASN A 232 20.19 -1.35 -1.85
N LEU A 233 18.93 -1.67 -1.56
CA LEU A 233 17.90 -0.68 -1.29
C LEU A 233 17.99 -0.21 0.17
N GLU A 234 18.35 1.05 0.41
CA GLU A 234 18.25 1.61 1.77
C GLU A 234 16.81 1.49 2.27
N TRP A 235 16.57 0.89 3.44
CA TRP A 235 15.25 0.76 4.09
C TRP A 235 15.13 1.67 5.29
#